data_AF-A0A9I9CZR2-F1
#
_entry.id   AF-A0A9I9CZR2-F1
#
_cell.length_a   1.000
_cell.length_b   1.000
_cell.length_c   1.000
_cell.angle_alpha   90.00
_cell.angle_beta   90.00
_cell.angle_gamma   90.00
#
_symmetry.space_group_name_H-M   'P 1'
#
loop_
_entity.id
_entity.type
_entity.pdbx_description
1 polymer ?
#
loop_
_entity_poly.entity_id
_entity_poly.type
_entity_poly.pdbx_seq_one_letter_code
_entity_poly.pdbx_strand_id
1 'polypeptide(L)'
;MEVSETRDPDIINVVVYGVISWTLGFVLLRKVVFPNRSFEFCNRLISTIHAFLAVTLASISVQNWRCPICPLASKSSSFQMQTLGVSCSYLIYDMVCCHFDKKVSLDNTIHHLVSIVGIAAGFAYQKCGSEMVAALWITEISSPFLHLREILKEFGYRGTDLNLAADSEKTRKSINYRTVSLIIERCGDRLDLQ
;
A
#
# COMPACT_ATOMS: atom_id res chain seq x y z
N MET A 1 -20.46 17.23 -25.95
CA MET A 1 -21.04 16.29 -24.96
C MET A 1 -20.08 16.27 -23.80
N GLU A 2 -20.49 16.85 -22.68
CA GLU A 2 -19.66 17.06 -21.49
C GLU A 2 -19.09 15.74 -20.99
N VAL A 3 -17.76 15.69 -20.80
CA VAL A 3 -17.11 14.65 -20.02
C VAL A 3 -17.53 14.90 -18.57
N SER A 4 -18.57 14.19 -18.12
CA SER A 4 -18.94 14.21 -16.71
C SER A 4 -17.83 13.52 -15.92
N GLU A 5 -16.93 14.32 -15.36
CA GLU A 5 -15.92 13.92 -14.36
C GLU A 5 -16.64 13.54 -13.05
N THR A 6 -17.37 12.44 -13.05
CA THR A 6 -17.95 11.89 -11.82
C THR A 6 -16.86 11.10 -11.11
N ARG A 7 -16.03 11.81 -10.31
CA ARG A 7 -15.33 11.16 -9.21
C ARG A 7 -16.39 10.49 -8.36
N ASP A 8 -16.32 9.17 -8.24
CA ASP A 8 -17.23 8.42 -7.39
C ASP A 8 -17.02 8.93 -5.94
N PRO A 9 -17.98 9.68 -5.37
CA PRO A 9 -17.81 10.30 -4.04
C PRO A 9 -17.50 9.24 -2.97
N ASP A 10 -17.88 7.99 -3.23
CA ASP A 10 -17.62 6.85 -2.37
C ASP A 10 -16.12 6.57 -2.21
N ILE A 11 -15.30 6.71 -3.24
CA ILE A 11 -13.85 6.43 -3.15
C ILE A 11 -13.12 7.52 -2.38
N ILE A 12 -13.49 8.79 -2.58
CA ILE A 12 -12.93 9.90 -1.78
C ILE A 12 -13.25 9.68 -0.31
N ASN A 13 -14.50 9.30 -0.01
CA ASN A 13 -14.92 8.98 1.35
C ASN A 13 -14.11 7.81 1.95
N VAL A 14 -13.87 6.74 1.19
CA VAL A 14 -13.01 5.62 1.63
C VAL A 14 -11.61 6.11 1.98
N VAL A 15 -11.01 6.97 1.17
CA VAL A 15 -9.67 7.51 1.45
C VAL A 15 -9.67 8.37 2.71
N VAL A 16 -10.63 9.31 2.83
CA VAL A 16 -10.73 10.22 3.97
C VAL A 16 -10.98 9.46 5.27
N TYR A 17 -11.99 8.59 5.31
CA TYR A 17 -12.28 7.78 6.49
C TYR A 17 -11.15 6.79 6.80
N GLY A 18 -10.46 6.29 5.76
CA GLY A 18 -9.28 5.46 5.90
C GLY A 18 -8.15 6.18 6.63
N VAL A 19 -7.79 7.40 6.21
CA VAL A 19 -6.72 8.19 6.85
C VAL A 19 -7.04 8.44 8.32
N ILE A 20 -8.30 8.79 8.62
CA ILE A 20 -8.78 8.99 9.99
C ILE A 20 -8.65 7.68 10.78
N SER A 21 -9.08 6.56 10.22
CA SER A 21 -9.06 5.24 10.88
C SER A 21 -7.63 4.78 11.18
N TRP A 22 -6.69 4.94 10.24
CA TRP A 22 -5.28 4.62 10.45
C TRP A 22 -4.66 5.49 11.54
N THR A 23 -4.96 6.79 11.52
CA THR A 23 -4.47 7.75 12.54
C THR A 23 -5.01 7.41 13.92
N LEU A 24 -6.30 7.12 14.04
CA LEU A 24 -6.92 6.70 15.30
C LEU A 24 -6.35 5.38 15.78
N GLY A 25 -6.17 4.40 14.88
CA GLY A 25 -5.53 3.14 15.18
C GLY A 25 -4.12 3.32 15.75
N PHE A 26 -3.31 4.19 15.13
CA PHE A 26 -1.99 4.55 15.64
C PHE A 26 -2.04 5.18 17.03
N VAL A 27 -2.93 6.14 17.25
CA VAL A 27 -3.10 6.81 18.55
C VAL A 27 -3.50 5.80 19.62
N LEU A 28 -4.47 4.92 19.35
CA LEU A 28 -4.91 3.87 20.26
C LEU A 28 -3.77 2.90 20.59
N LEU A 29 -3.06 2.43 19.57
CA LEU A 29 -1.95 1.50 19.73
C LEU A 29 -0.84 2.12 20.58
N ARG A 30 -0.49 3.38 20.32
CA ARG A 30 0.59 4.10 21.01
C ARG A 30 0.22 4.55 22.41
N LYS A 31 -1.01 5.02 22.64
CA LYS A 31 -1.40 5.64 23.92
C LYS A 31 -2.04 4.66 24.89
N VAL A 32 -2.74 3.66 24.38
CA VAL A 32 -3.53 2.73 25.20
C VAL A 32 -2.85 1.36 25.29
N VAL A 33 -2.51 0.75 24.15
CA VAL A 33 -2.00 -0.63 24.13
C VAL A 33 -0.51 -0.72 24.47
N PHE A 34 0.30 0.17 23.91
CA PHE A 34 1.76 0.16 24.04
C PHE A 34 2.34 1.54 24.46
N PRO A 35 1.91 2.12 25.61
CA PRO A 35 2.34 3.46 26.05
C PRO A 35 3.85 3.62 26.25
N ASN A 36 4.55 2.52 26.52
CA ASN A 36 5.99 2.50 26.79
C ASN A 36 6.84 2.19 25.55
N ARG A 37 6.24 2.01 24.37
CA ARG A 37 6.97 1.67 23.14
C ARG A 37 7.26 2.90 22.28
N SER A 38 8.27 2.77 21.43
CA SER A 38 8.73 3.84 20.55
C SER A 38 7.66 4.22 19.51
N PHE A 39 7.79 5.42 18.93
CA PHE A 39 6.93 5.87 17.83
C PHE A 39 7.07 4.92 16.64
N GLU A 40 8.32 4.62 16.30
CA GLU A 40 8.70 3.70 15.23
C GLU A 40 8.09 2.31 15.42
N PHE A 41 8.13 1.74 16.63
CA PHE A 41 7.51 0.45 16.94
C PHE A 41 6.00 0.44 16.64
N CYS A 42 5.29 1.44 17.15
CA CYS A 42 3.84 1.55 16.93
C CYS A 42 3.53 1.75 15.45
N ASN A 43 4.32 2.55 14.74
CA ASN A 43 4.13 2.77 13.31
C ASN A 43 4.38 1.46 12.53
N ARG A 44 5.45 0.71 12.83
CA ARG A 44 5.74 -0.60 12.22
C ARG A 44 4.62 -1.62 12.43
N LEU A 45 3.94 -1.59 13.58
CA LEU A 45 2.78 -2.43 13.81
C LEU A 45 1.59 -2.03 12.92
N ILE A 46 1.31 -0.72 12.79
CA ILE A 46 0.29 -0.22 11.86
C ILE A 46 0.63 -0.61 10.41
N SER A 47 1.89 -0.46 9.99
CA SER A 47 2.38 -0.92 8.67
C SER A 47 2.17 -2.42 8.46
N THR A 48 2.40 -3.23 9.50
CA THR A 48 2.18 -4.68 9.44
C THR A 48 0.70 -5.01 9.23
N ILE A 49 -0.20 -4.35 9.99
CA ILE A 49 -1.65 -4.51 9.84
C ILE A 49 -2.08 -4.10 8.43
N HIS A 50 -1.58 -2.97 7.93
CA HIS A 50 -1.83 -2.55 6.55
C HIS A 50 -1.42 -3.61 5.54
N ALA A 51 -0.19 -4.13 5.63
CA ALA A 51 0.30 -5.12 4.67
C ALA A 51 -0.57 -6.39 4.65
N PHE A 52 -1.00 -6.89 5.82
CA PHE A 52 -1.96 -8.00 5.89
C PHE A 52 -3.29 -7.64 5.22
N LEU A 53 -3.88 -6.49 5.55
CA LEU A 53 -5.13 -6.05 4.96
C LEU A 53 -5.00 -5.83 3.44
N ALA A 54 -3.90 -5.28 2.97
CA ALA A 54 -3.65 -5.03 1.55
C ALA A 54 -3.53 -6.36 0.77
N VAL A 55 -2.79 -7.34 1.29
CA VAL A 55 -2.64 -8.65 0.66
C VAL A 55 -3.97 -9.42 0.67
N THR A 56 -4.70 -9.42 1.79
CA THR A 56 -6.03 -10.04 1.85
C THR A 56 -6.99 -9.35 0.88
N LEU A 57 -7.12 -8.03 1.02
CA LEU A 57 -7.71 -7.03 0.12
C LEU A 57 -7.61 -7.43 -1.34
N ALA A 58 -6.36 -7.43 -1.79
CA ALA A 58 -5.99 -7.69 -3.16
C ALA A 58 -6.37 -9.11 -3.57
N SER A 59 -6.06 -10.10 -2.73
CA SER A 59 -6.35 -11.51 -3.02
C SER A 59 -7.83 -11.78 -3.28
N ILE A 60 -8.72 -11.20 -2.48
CA ILE A 60 -10.17 -11.38 -2.64
C ILE A 60 -10.74 -10.53 -3.79
N SER A 61 -10.03 -9.49 -4.23
CA SER A 61 -10.45 -8.66 -5.36
C SER A 61 -10.02 -9.20 -6.73
N VAL A 62 -9.16 -10.23 -6.76
CA VAL A 62 -8.80 -10.96 -7.98
C VAL A 62 -10.00 -11.75 -8.47
N GLN A 63 -10.49 -11.41 -9.67
CA GLN A 63 -11.66 -12.06 -10.26
C GLN A 63 -11.37 -13.48 -10.75
N ASN A 64 -10.16 -13.72 -11.29
CA ASN A 64 -9.77 -15.02 -11.80
C ASN A 64 -8.28 -15.28 -11.58
N TRP A 65 -7.96 -16.21 -10.68
CA TRP A 65 -6.58 -16.59 -10.38
C TRP A 65 -5.84 -17.29 -11.52
N ARG A 66 -6.54 -17.78 -12.56
CA ARG A 66 -5.87 -18.30 -13.78
C ARG A 66 -5.17 -17.19 -14.58
N CYS A 67 -5.68 -15.96 -14.51
CA CYS A 67 -5.00 -14.78 -15.00
C CYS A 67 -5.37 -13.56 -14.13
N PRO A 68 -4.61 -13.29 -13.05
CA PRO A 68 -4.98 -12.28 -12.05
C PRO A 68 -4.97 -10.84 -12.60
N ILE A 69 -4.31 -10.61 -13.74
CA ILE A 69 -4.22 -9.32 -14.42
C ILE A 69 -5.16 -9.22 -15.64
N CYS A 70 -5.91 -10.27 -15.97
CA CYS A 70 -6.81 -10.26 -17.13
C CYS A 70 -8.23 -9.84 -16.72
N PRO A 71 -8.97 -9.13 -17.60
CA PRO A 71 -8.50 -8.51 -18.83
C PRO A 71 -7.65 -7.25 -18.55
N LEU A 72 -6.59 -7.06 -19.34
CA LEU A 72 -5.68 -5.92 -19.20
C LEU A 72 -6.37 -4.59 -19.55
N ALA A 73 -6.01 -3.52 -18.84
CA ALA A 73 -6.52 -2.17 -18.99
C ALA A 73 -8.06 -2.08 -18.95
N SER A 74 -8.69 -3.04 -18.27
CA SER A 74 -10.13 -3.08 -18.10
C SER A 74 -10.62 -2.08 -17.07
N LYS A 75 -11.92 -1.77 -17.12
CA LYS A 75 -12.57 -0.93 -16.13
C LYS A 75 -12.42 -1.56 -14.74
N SER A 76 -11.92 -0.78 -13.80
CA SER A 76 -11.73 -1.22 -12.42
C SER A 76 -13.07 -1.52 -11.76
N SER A 77 -13.16 -2.63 -11.03
CA SER A 77 -14.36 -2.93 -10.23
C SER A 77 -14.42 -2.02 -9.00
N SER A 78 -15.62 -1.73 -8.50
CA SER A 78 -15.78 -0.94 -7.26
C SER A 78 -14.97 -1.51 -6.10
N PHE A 79 -14.89 -2.84 -6.00
CA PHE A 79 -14.12 -3.51 -4.97
C PHE A 79 -12.59 -3.35 -5.14
N GLN A 80 -12.07 -3.43 -6.37
CA GLN A 80 -10.65 -3.13 -6.63
C GLN A 80 -10.32 -1.67 -6.26
N MET A 81 -11.23 -0.75 -6.56
CA MET A 81 -11.09 0.67 -6.24
C MET A 81 -11.11 0.93 -4.74
N GLN A 82 -11.98 0.25 -3.99
CA GLN A 82 -12.00 0.30 -2.52
C GLN A 82 -10.71 -0.30 -1.92
N THR A 83 -10.23 -1.43 -2.42
CA THR A 83 -8.95 -2.03 -2.00
C THR A 83 -7.79 -1.05 -2.19
N LEU A 84 -7.70 -0.41 -3.36
CA LEU A 84 -6.70 0.62 -3.63
C LEU A 84 -6.90 1.86 -2.76
N GLY A 85 -8.15 2.23 -2.44
CA GLY A 85 -8.52 3.32 -1.52
C GLY A 85 -8.01 3.10 -0.10
N VAL A 86 -8.20 1.90 0.44
CA VAL A 86 -7.68 1.51 1.76
C VAL A 86 -6.15 1.64 1.78
N SER A 87 -5.46 1.15 0.74
CA SER A 87 -4.01 1.27 0.66
C SER A 87 -3.53 2.71 0.47
N CYS A 88 -4.17 3.49 -0.40
CA CYS A 88 -3.86 4.91 -0.59
C CYS A 88 -3.99 5.69 0.72
N SER A 89 -5.06 5.45 1.47
CA SER A 89 -5.28 6.10 2.77
C SER A 89 -4.17 5.78 3.79
N TYR A 90 -3.68 4.54 3.79
CA TYR A 90 -2.54 4.16 4.62
C TYR A 90 -1.26 4.86 4.15
N LEU A 91 -0.97 4.90 2.84
CA LEU A 91 0.23 5.56 2.32
C LEU A 91 0.27 7.05 2.67
N ILE A 92 -0.89 7.73 2.62
CA ILE A 92 -1.01 9.13 3.06
C ILE A 92 -0.72 9.26 4.55
N TYR A 93 -1.33 8.41 5.38
CA TYR A 93 -1.06 8.36 6.82
C TYR A 93 0.43 8.12 7.11
N ASP A 94 1.04 7.11 6.50
CA ASP A 94 2.42 6.71 6.76
C ASP A 94 3.42 7.75 6.27
N MET A 95 3.14 8.39 5.14
CA MET A 95 3.92 9.54 4.65
C MET A 95 3.92 10.68 5.66
N VAL A 96 2.77 11.01 6.26
CA VAL A 96 2.67 12.05 7.30
C VAL A 96 3.43 11.61 8.56
N CYS A 97 3.25 10.38 9.03
CA CYS A 97 3.96 9.85 10.21
C CYS A 97 5.48 9.84 10.02
N CYS A 98 5.98 9.53 8.82
CA CYS A 98 7.41 9.55 8.51
C CYS A 98 8.02 10.95 8.65
N HIS A 99 7.27 12.03 8.42
CA HIS A 99 7.77 13.41 8.62
C HIS A 99 7.96 13.77 10.10
N PHE A 100 7.26 13.09 11.01
CA PHE A 100 7.43 13.28 12.45
C PHE A 100 8.54 12.42 13.05
N ASP A 101 9.02 11.41 12.31
CA ASP A 101 10.14 10.59 12.75
C ASP A 101 11.48 11.30 12.46
N LYS A 102 12.47 11.08 13.33
CA LYS A 102 13.79 11.73 13.24
C LYS A 102 14.66 11.18 12.10
N LYS A 103 14.21 10.11 11.43
CA LYS A 103 14.93 9.43 10.35
C LYS A 103 14.05 9.30 9.12
N VAL A 104 13.90 10.40 8.40
CA VAL A 104 13.25 10.39 7.07
C VAL A 104 14.19 9.66 6.09
N SER A 105 13.79 8.49 5.62
CA SER A 105 14.45 7.83 4.49
C SER A 105 13.86 8.35 3.19
N LEU A 106 14.65 9.08 2.41
CA LEU A 106 14.23 9.66 1.13
C LEU A 106 13.65 8.60 0.19
N ASP A 107 14.23 7.40 0.15
CA ASP A 107 13.72 6.27 -0.64
C ASP A 107 12.28 5.89 -0.27
N ASN A 108 11.91 5.92 1.02
CA ASN A 108 10.57 5.59 1.47
C ASN A 108 9.59 6.71 1.14
N THR A 109 10.01 7.97 1.30
CA THR A 109 9.20 9.14 0.94
C THR A 109 8.89 9.19 -0.56
N ILE A 110 9.91 8.97 -1.41
CA ILE A 110 9.72 8.92 -2.87
C ILE A 110 8.84 7.75 -3.25
N HIS A 111 9.07 6.57 -2.67
CA HIS A 111 8.24 5.39 -2.91
C HIS A 111 6.77 5.65 -2.56
N HIS A 112 6.49 6.24 -1.40
CA HIS A 112 5.14 6.60 -0.98
C HIS A 112 4.49 7.62 -1.91
N LEU A 113 5.22 8.69 -2.27
CA LEU A 113 4.71 9.73 -3.16
C LEU A 113 4.34 9.15 -4.53
N VAL A 114 5.23 8.36 -5.14
CA VAL A 114 5.00 7.72 -6.44
C VAL A 114 3.82 6.76 -6.37
N SER A 115 3.69 6.00 -5.27
CA SER A 115 2.58 5.07 -5.07
C SER A 115 1.23 5.80 -4.91
N ILE A 116 1.19 6.89 -4.15
CA ILE A 116 0.00 7.74 -3.98
C ILE A 116 -0.42 8.34 -5.32
N VAL A 117 0.52 8.90 -6.09
CA VAL A 117 0.25 9.48 -7.41
C VAL A 117 -0.24 8.40 -8.39
N GLY A 118 0.40 7.23 -8.41
CA GLY A 118 -0.02 6.11 -9.25
C GLY A 118 -1.43 5.63 -8.91
N ILE A 119 -1.78 5.54 -7.63
CA ILE A 119 -3.13 5.17 -7.20
C ILE A 119 -4.15 6.27 -7.54
N ALA A 120 -3.81 7.54 -7.31
CA ALA A 120 -4.66 8.67 -7.67
C ALA A 120 -4.93 8.74 -9.19
N ALA A 121 -3.93 8.43 -10.02
CA ALA A 121 -4.11 8.29 -11.46
C ALA A 121 -5.08 7.15 -11.78
N GLY A 122 -4.96 5.99 -11.13
CA GLY A 122 -5.93 4.90 -11.25
C GLY A 122 -7.35 5.30 -10.86
N PHE A 123 -7.50 6.18 -9.87
CA PHE A 123 -8.80 6.76 -9.49
C PHE A 123 -9.36 7.72 -10.55
N ALA A 124 -8.52 8.54 -11.17
CA ALA A 124 -8.95 9.43 -12.24
C ALA A 124 -9.36 8.64 -13.49
N TYR A 125 -8.60 7.61 -13.87
CA TYR A 125 -8.84 6.85 -15.09
C TYR A 125 -9.85 5.71 -14.94
N GLN A 126 -10.07 5.20 -13.72
CA GLN A 126 -10.99 4.08 -13.44
C GLN A 126 -10.71 2.83 -14.29
N LYS A 127 -9.45 2.66 -14.71
CA LYS A 127 -8.96 1.55 -15.53
C LYS A 127 -7.75 0.90 -14.85
N CYS A 128 -7.40 -0.30 -15.30
CA CYS A 128 -6.22 -1.06 -14.85
C CYS A 128 -6.28 -1.53 -13.39
N GLY A 129 -7.48 -1.66 -12.81
CA GLY A 129 -7.66 -2.07 -11.41
C GLY A 129 -7.03 -3.42 -11.09
N SER A 130 -7.12 -4.39 -12.02
CA SER A 130 -6.51 -5.72 -11.87
C SER A 130 -4.98 -5.64 -11.79
N GLU A 131 -4.34 -4.84 -12.64
CA GLU A 131 -2.89 -4.64 -12.64
C GLU A 131 -2.41 -3.92 -11.38
N MET A 132 -3.13 -2.87 -10.96
CA MET A 132 -2.79 -2.11 -9.76
C MET A 132 -2.93 -2.94 -8.49
N VAL A 133 -4.01 -3.72 -8.39
CA VAL A 133 -4.23 -4.66 -7.28
C VAL A 133 -3.17 -5.75 -7.27
N ALA A 134 -2.81 -6.30 -8.44
CA ALA A 134 -1.75 -7.31 -8.52
C ALA A 134 -0.38 -6.72 -8.13
N ALA A 135 -0.09 -5.48 -8.53
CA ALA A 135 1.11 -4.77 -8.11
C ALA A 135 1.13 -4.57 -6.59
N LEU A 136 0.02 -4.07 -6.01
CA LEU A 136 -0.14 -3.92 -4.56
C LEU A 136 0.11 -5.24 -3.81
N TRP A 137 -0.45 -6.35 -4.31
CA TRP A 137 -0.25 -7.67 -3.72
C TRP A 137 1.22 -8.09 -3.71
N ILE A 138 1.91 -7.91 -4.85
CA ILE A 138 3.32 -8.28 -5.01
C ILE A 138 4.22 -7.42 -4.11
N THR A 139 3.93 -6.13 -3.98
CA THR A 139 4.73 -5.22 -3.17
C THR A 139 4.52 -5.46 -1.67
N GLU A 140 3.29 -5.77 -1.25
CA GLU A 140 2.96 -5.89 0.17
C GLU A 140 3.16 -7.28 0.77
N ILE A 141 3.23 -8.36 -0.04
CA ILE A 141 3.35 -9.72 0.52
C ILE A 141 4.60 -9.93 1.38
N SER A 142 5.69 -9.20 1.09
CA SER A 142 6.94 -9.29 1.85
C SER A 142 7.02 -8.33 3.04
N SER A 143 6.14 -7.32 3.11
CA SER A 143 6.17 -6.26 4.13
C SER A 143 5.99 -6.78 5.57
N PRO A 144 5.07 -7.71 5.88
CA PRO A 144 4.88 -8.21 7.25
C PRO A 144 6.14 -8.87 7.82
N PHE A 145 6.87 -9.64 7.00
CA PHE A 145 8.10 -10.32 7.41
C PHE A 145 9.22 -9.33 7.71
N LEU A 146 9.34 -8.27 6.90
CA LEU A 146 10.32 -7.19 7.12
C LEU A 146 10.02 -6.42 8.41
N HIS A 147 8.75 -6.09 8.68
CA HIS A 147 8.37 -5.38 9.90
C HIS A 147 8.52 -6.26 11.14
N LEU A 148 8.12 -7.53 11.07
CA LEU A 148 8.27 -8.51 12.15
C LEU A 148 9.74 -8.66 12.57
N ARG A 149 10.67 -8.69 11.62
CA ARG A 149 12.11 -8.75 11.90
C ARG A 149 12.59 -7.59 12.77
N GLU A 150 12.23 -6.36 12.41
CA GLU A 150 12.66 -5.17 13.13
C GLU A 150 12.00 -5.08 14.51
N ILE A 151 10.74 -5.51 14.61
CA ILE A 151 10.04 -5.69 15.88
C ILE A 151 10.79 -6.68 16.78
N LEU A 152 11.18 -7.85 16.26
CA LEU A 152 11.95 -8.86 17.00
C LEU A 152 13.30 -8.31 17.50
N LYS A 153 13.98 -7.49 16.69
CA LYS A 153 15.22 -6.80 17.11
C LYS A 153 14.98 -5.84 18.27
N GLU A 154 13.86 -5.13 18.30
CA GLU A 154 13.49 -4.21 19.38
C GLU A 154 13.08 -4.94 20.67
N PHE A 155 12.60 -6.18 20.56
CA PHE A 155 12.38 -7.09 21.70
C PHE A 155 13.65 -7.79 22.19
N GLY A 156 14.81 -7.55 21.57
CA GLY A 156 16.10 -8.13 22.01
C GLY A 156 16.45 -9.48 21.38
N TYR A 157 15.65 -10.00 20.44
CA TYR A 157 15.94 -11.23 19.70
C TYR A 157 16.93 -11.02 18.54
N ARG A 158 18.03 -10.33 18.80
CA ARG A 158 19.09 -10.11 17.80
C ARG A 158 19.87 -11.41 17.57
N GLY A 159 19.63 -12.05 16.43
CA GLY A 159 20.48 -13.13 15.91
C GLY A 159 19.99 -14.56 16.19
N THR A 160 18.72 -14.74 16.53
CA THR A 160 18.08 -16.06 16.61
C THR A 160 17.70 -16.59 15.22
N ASP A 161 17.49 -17.91 15.10
CA ASP A 161 17.08 -18.56 13.83
C ASP A 161 15.81 -17.95 13.22
N LEU A 162 14.95 -17.33 14.03
CA LEU A 162 13.78 -16.55 13.61
C LEU A 162 14.14 -15.26 12.85
N ASN A 163 15.20 -14.55 13.26
CA ASN A 163 15.71 -13.37 12.56
C ASN A 163 16.43 -13.77 11.24
N LEU A 164 17.03 -14.97 11.20
CA LEU A 164 17.65 -15.53 10.00
C LEU A 164 16.61 -16.03 8.99
N ALA A 165 15.52 -16.65 9.44
CA ALA A 165 14.40 -17.04 8.58
C ALA A 165 13.74 -15.83 7.90
N ALA A 166 13.68 -14.68 8.58
CA ALA A 166 13.22 -13.43 7.98
C ALA A 166 14.25 -12.79 7.01
N ASP A 167 15.51 -13.26 6.97
CA ASP A 167 16.57 -12.69 6.12
C ASP A 167 16.58 -13.29 4.70
N SER A 168 16.12 -14.53 4.52
CA SER A 168 16.03 -15.17 3.19
C SER A 168 14.98 -14.52 2.26
N GLU A 169 14.07 -13.73 2.81
CA GLU A 169 12.97 -13.07 2.09
C GLU A 169 13.33 -11.63 1.63
N LYS A 170 14.48 -11.10 2.06
CA LYS A 170 14.94 -9.72 1.83
C LYS A 170 15.18 -9.36 0.35
N THR A 171 15.29 -10.34 -0.54
CA THR A 171 15.66 -10.15 -1.96
C THR A 171 14.55 -9.52 -2.83
N ARG A 172 13.38 -9.20 -2.28
CA ARG A 172 12.19 -8.80 -3.06
C ARG A 172 11.72 -7.33 -2.90
N LYS A 173 12.59 -6.36 -2.57
CA LYS A 173 12.20 -4.93 -2.57
C LYS A 173 12.66 -4.08 -3.77
N SER A 174 13.36 -4.67 -4.75
CA SER A 174 13.80 -3.97 -5.98
C SER A 174 12.71 -3.85 -7.07
N ILE A 175 11.50 -4.38 -6.85
CA ILE A 175 10.45 -4.50 -7.89
C ILE A 175 9.53 -3.26 -7.98
N ASN A 176 9.80 -2.22 -7.19
CA ASN A 176 8.82 -1.18 -6.92
C ASN A 176 8.70 -0.09 -8.01
N TYR A 177 9.82 0.43 -8.53
CA TYR A 177 9.79 1.57 -9.46
C TYR A 177 9.37 1.19 -10.89
N ARG A 178 9.85 0.05 -11.40
CA ARG A 178 9.52 -0.39 -12.76
C ARG A 178 8.05 -0.78 -12.90
N THR A 179 7.46 -1.41 -11.89
CA THR A 179 6.08 -1.90 -11.98
C THR A 179 5.09 -0.73 -11.99
N VAL A 180 5.29 0.28 -11.13
CA VAL A 180 4.43 1.48 -11.10
C VAL A 180 4.63 2.33 -12.35
N SER A 181 5.88 2.54 -12.81
CA SER A 181 6.16 3.28 -14.06
C SER A 181 5.55 2.60 -15.27
N LEU A 182 5.63 1.27 -15.38
CA LEU A 182 5.02 0.50 -16.47
C LEU A 182 3.49 0.53 -16.45
N ILE A 183 2.86 0.62 -15.27
CA ILE A 183 1.41 0.77 -15.15
C ILE A 183 0.98 2.18 -15.60
N ILE A 184 1.71 3.22 -15.18
CA ILE A 184 1.45 4.61 -15.59
C ILE A 184 1.66 4.77 -17.10
N GLU A 185 2.78 4.29 -17.65
CA GLU A 185 3.08 4.29 -19.09
C GLU A 185 2.02 3.51 -19.89
N ARG A 186 1.63 2.30 -19.44
CA ARG A 186 0.58 1.53 -20.12
C ARG A 186 -0.79 2.18 -20.10
N CYS A 187 -1.09 2.97 -19.07
CA CYS A 187 -2.35 3.73 -18.96
C CYS A 187 -2.29 4.98 -19.85
N GLY A 188 -1.12 5.65 -19.93
CA GLY A 188 -0.87 6.82 -20.78
C GLY A 188 -0.81 6.51 -22.27
N ASP A 189 0.03 5.56 -22.70
CA ASP A 189 0.30 5.24 -24.12
C ASP A 189 -0.94 4.76 -24.90
N ARG A 190 -2.00 4.34 -24.20
CA ARG A 190 -3.24 3.83 -24.82
C ARG A 190 -4.40 4.83 -24.80
N LEU A 191 -4.18 6.02 -24.24
CA LEU A 191 -5.07 7.18 -24.44
C LEU A 191 -4.84 7.82 -25.82
N ASP A 192 -3.63 7.72 -26.37
CA ASP A 192 -3.31 8.23 -27.72
C ASP A 192 -3.83 7.33 -28.86
N LEU A 193 -4.45 6.19 -28.53
CA LEU A 193 -4.97 5.20 -29.49
C LEU A 193 -6.50 5.03 -29.46
N GLN A 194 -7.23 5.87 -28.71
CA GLN A 194 -8.71 5.92 -28.67
C GLN A 194 -9.21 7.31 -29.04
#